data_AF-A0AAV4JVI9-F1
#
_entry.id   AF-A0AAV4JVI9-F1
#
_cell.length_a   1.000
_cell.length_b   1.000
_cell.length_c   1.000
_cell.angle_alpha   90.00
_cell.angle_beta   90.00
_cell.angle_gamma   90.00
#
_symmetry.space_group_name_H-M   'P 1'
#
loop_
_entity.id
_entity.type
_entity.pdbx_description
1 polymer ?
#
loop_
_entity_poly.entity_id
_entity_poly.type
_entity_poly.pdbx_seq_one_letter_code
_entity_poly.pdbx_strand_id
1 'polypeptide(L)'
;MDTLGSIPEFDQKALHQRWRDGFNKSQEAFEQAVFSHFTDFVPLVYGTKLESDKEERRARKFLFYPLEEFMCQGDPGLIFQKLGHAEEPSQLCGHNFKNGEPTYSCRDCAYDPTCVLCITCFQKSAHRNHRYRMSTSGGGGYCDCGDTEAWKSDPYCLLHLPRREESESDSGISLPGEMYSYVQRTFMCMLKFVSTLLTWEDNENMPLGLGSMAAWAQHQPYMCMLYNDEVHTYEQVINTLQRAVDCTKRQALDYATIVDREGRSCVKYGSHEDCSSVKETIERNTSRHNSKPLKVEVMRKELCAHQQFALKVLGWLQVVSDKAGSIRRLLCQVLMEQQNPRDPSSVSVLEKFIRADTTLWKVARVQSHQLLMSCVLKDPHSKKQFSVIFTKCYLEMYEDFIQDDHSRNFSVTRFSLQIYGTPSLVRL
;
A
#
# COMPACT_ATOMS: atom_id res chain seq x y z
N MET A 1 -1.38 8.38 33.12
CA MET A 1 -1.79 9.77 33.42
C MET A 1 -1.86 10.48 32.08
N ASP A 2 -3.06 10.48 31.50
CA ASP A 2 -3.32 11.06 30.18
C ASP A 2 -3.43 12.58 30.32
N THR A 3 -2.32 13.29 30.11
CA THR A 3 -2.40 14.70 29.69
C THR A 3 -2.63 14.73 28.18
N LEU A 4 -3.76 14.18 27.73
CA LEU A 4 -4.30 14.52 26.43
C LEU A 4 -4.80 15.96 26.56
N GLY A 5 -4.06 16.90 25.98
CA GLY A 5 -4.60 18.22 25.66
C GLY A 5 -5.95 18.05 24.98
N SER A 6 -6.85 19.02 25.17
CA SER A 6 -8.20 18.99 24.59
C SER A 6 -8.15 18.50 23.14
N ILE A 7 -8.89 17.41 22.84
CA ILE A 7 -9.02 16.90 21.47
C ILE A 7 -9.39 18.10 20.58
N PRO A 8 -8.64 18.38 19.50
CA PRO A 8 -8.95 19.48 18.60
C PRO A 8 -10.40 19.38 18.15
N GLU A 9 -11.12 20.50 18.21
CA GLU A 9 -12.50 20.53 17.73
C GLU A 9 -12.53 20.20 16.24
N PHE A 10 -13.24 19.13 15.88
CA PHE A 10 -13.34 18.70 14.50
C PHE A 10 -14.54 19.35 13.82
N ASP A 11 -14.26 20.38 13.02
CA ASP A 11 -15.21 20.99 12.10
C ASP A 11 -14.86 20.63 10.65
N GLN A 12 -15.64 19.72 10.08
CA GLN A 12 -15.47 19.25 8.70
C GLN A 12 -15.74 20.35 7.66
N LYS A 13 -16.67 21.28 7.94
CA LYS A 13 -16.97 22.37 7.00
C LYS A 13 -15.81 23.35 6.94
N ALA A 14 -15.27 23.72 8.10
CA ALA A 14 -14.07 24.55 8.18
C ALA A 14 -12.86 23.86 7.53
N LEU A 15 -12.70 22.54 7.75
CA LEU A 15 -11.66 21.74 7.10
C LEU A 15 -11.75 21.80 5.58
N HIS A 16 -12.93 21.51 5.02
CA HIS A 16 -13.15 21.56 3.57
C HIS A 16 -12.94 22.95 2.99
N GLN A 17 -13.29 24.01 3.72
CA GLN A 17 -13.02 25.36 3.27
C GLN A 17 -11.50 25.60 3.17
N ARG A 18 -10.72 25.23 4.19
CA ARG A 18 -9.25 25.34 4.14
C ARG A 18 -8.66 24.55 2.97
N TRP A 19 -9.17 23.35 2.72
CA TRP A 19 -8.75 22.53 1.59
C TRP A 19 -9.11 23.15 0.25
N ARG A 20 -10.32 23.71 0.09
CA ARG A 20 -10.71 24.47 -1.11
C ARG A 20 -9.84 25.70 -1.33
N ASP A 21 -9.51 26.44 -0.27
CA ASP A 21 -8.64 27.61 -0.37
C ASP A 21 -7.22 27.23 -0.83
N GLY A 22 -6.66 26.13 -0.30
CA GLY A 22 -5.39 25.58 -0.77
C GLY A 22 -5.48 25.04 -2.20
N PHE A 23 -6.59 24.35 -2.51
CA PHE A 23 -6.89 23.83 -3.84
C PHE A 23 -6.86 24.95 -4.88
N ASN A 24 -7.59 26.05 -4.65
CA ASN A 24 -7.65 27.16 -5.60
C ASN A 24 -6.31 27.92 -5.78
N LYS A 25 -5.35 27.74 -4.86
CA LYS A 25 -4.03 28.40 -4.93
C LYS A 25 -3.00 27.60 -5.72
N SER A 26 -2.64 26.40 -5.27
CA SER A 26 -1.67 25.52 -5.94
C SER A 26 -1.69 24.11 -5.35
N GLN A 27 -1.05 23.15 -6.02
CA GLN A 27 -0.90 21.77 -5.51
C GLN A 27 -0.24 21.76 -4.13
N GLU A 28 0.83 22.53 -3.95
CA GLU A 28 1.59 22.61 -2.71
C GLU A 28 0.75 23.24 -1.58
N ALA A 29 -0.05 24.27 -1.86
CA ALA A 29 -0.92 24.89 -0.87
C ALA A 29 -2.03 23.94 -0.40
N PHE A 30 -2.58 23.14 -1.31
CA PHE A 30 -3.53 22.07 -0.96
C PHE A 30 -2.87 20.99 -0.09
N GLU A 31 -1.69 20.52 -0.49
CA GLU A 31 -0.92 19.53 0.28
C GLU A 31 -0.62 20.02 1.69
N GLN A 32 -0.16 21.27 1.85
CA GLN A 32 0.08 21.88 3.16
C GLN A 32 -1.18 21.92 4.03
N ALA A 33 -2.33 22.27 3.45
CA ALA A 33 -3.60 22.30 4.17
C ALA A 33 -4.06 20.89 4.62
N VAL A 34 -3.82 19.87 3.79
CA VAL A 34 -4.11 18.47 4.13
C VAL A 34 -3.14 17.95 5.20
N PHE A 35 -1.84 18.20 5.05
CA PHE A 35 -0.82 17.74 6.00
C PHE A 35 -0.93 18.43 7.35
N SER A 36 -1.29 19.72 7.39
CA SER A 36 -1.62 20.40 8.64
C SER A 36 -2.75 19.70 9.39
N HIS A 37 -3.80 19.24 8.70
CA HIS A 37 -4.88 18.47 9.31
C HIS A 37 -4.39 17.10 9.79
N PHE A 38 -3.54 16.42 9.01
CA PHE A 38 -2.97 15.15 9.43
C PHE A 38 -2.08 15.27 10.67
N THR A 39 -1.30 16.34 10.82
CA THR A 39 -0.50 16.61 12.02
C THR A 39 -1.34 16.57 13.30
N ASP A 40 -2.57 17.08 13.24
CA ASP A 40 -3.46 17.14 14.40
C ASP A 40 -4.18 15.80 14.66
N PHE A 41 -4.68 15.14 13.61
CA PHE A 41 -5.61 14.02 13.78
C PHE A 41 -4.95 12.63 13.65
N VAL A 42 -3.84 12.48 12.94
CA VAL A 42 -3.19 11.16 12.77
C VAL A 42 -2.66 10.61 14.10
N PRO A 43 -1.95 11.38 14.95
CA PRO A 43 -1.53 10.90 16.27
C PRO A 43 -2.71 10.53 17.19
N LEU A 44 -3.87 11.18 17.04
CA LEU A 44 -5.08 10.87 17.82
C LEU A 44 -5.75 9.56 17.41
N VAL A 45 -5.49 9.10 16.18
CA VAL A 45 -6.02 7.84 15.65
C VAL A 45 -5.01 6.72 15.88
N TYR A 46 -3.77 6.88 15.41
CA TYR A 46 -2.76 5.82 15.34
C TYR A 46 -1.62 5.97 16.35
N GLY A 47 -1.50 7.13 17.02
CA GLY A 47 -0.54 7.33 18.11
C GLY A 47 -1.05 6.81 19.47
N THR A 48 -2.27 6.28 19.55
CA THR A 48 -2.81 5.73 20.80
C THR A 48 -3.17 4.26 20.59
N LYS A 49 -2.99 3.42 21.63
CA LYS A 49 -3.41 2.01 21.58
C LYS A 49 -4.93 1.94 21.74
N LEU A 50 -5.67 2.24 20.67
CA LEU A 50 -7.12 2.10 20.62
C LEU A 50 -7.51 0.65 20.30
N GLU A 51 -8.72 0.27 20.71
CA GLU A 51 -9.37 -0.93 20.17
C GLU A 51 -9.63 -0.76 18.68
N SER A 52 -9.53 -1.86 17.91
CA SER A 52 -9.64 -1.85 16.44
C SER A 52 -10.87 -1.09 15.94
N ASP A 53 -12.05 -1.33 16.52
CA ASP A 53 -13.30 -0.66 16.13
C ASP A 53 -13.27 0.86 16.37
N LYS A 54 -12.62 1.31 17.45
CA LYS A 54 -12.50 2.73 17.78
C LYS A 54 -11.48 3.41 16.86
N GLU A 55 -10.37 2.74 16.57
CA GLU A 55 -9.38 3.20 15.59
C GLU A 55 -10.06 3.41 14.22
N GLU A 56 -10.78 2.39 13.72
CA GLU A 56 -11.45 2.43 12.42
C GLU A 56 -12.49 3.54 12.33
N ARG A 57 -13.36 3.69 13.35
CA ARG A 57 -14.36 4.77 13.40
C ARG A 57 -13.72 6.15 13.39
N ARG A 58 -12.63 6.36 14.14
CA ARG A 58 -11.92 7.64 14.17
C ARG A 58 -11.20 7.91 12.85
N ALA A 59 -10.55 6.90 12.28
CA ALA A 59 -9.90 6.99 10.97
C ALA A 59 -10.92 7.37 9.88
N ARG A 60 -12.09 6.71 9.88
CA ARG A 60 -13.19 7.04 8.96
C ARG A 60 -13.64 8.48 9.15
N LYS A 61 -13.95 8.90 10.38
CA LYS A 61 -14.50 10.23 10.68
C LYS A 61 -13.52 11.36 10.37
N PHE A 62 -12.27 11.24 10.81
CA PHE A 62 -11.32 12.35 10.80
C PHE A 62 -10.40 12.36 9.59
N LEU A 63 -10.15 11.21 8.95
CA LEU A 63 -9.12 11.10 7.92
C LEU A 63 -9.71 10.74 6.55
N PHE A 64 -10.46 9.64 6.44
CA PHE A 64 -10.90 9.12 5.13
C PHE A 64 -12.20 9.74 4.60
N TYR A 65 -13.23 9.89 5.44
CA TYR A 65 -14.50 10.48 5.00
C TYR A 65 -14.33 11.92 4.50
N PRO A 66 -13.55 12.80 5.16
CA PRO A 66 -13.32 14.15 4.64
C PRO A 66 -12.63 14.16 3.27
N LEU A 67 -11.68 13.25 3.01
CA LEU A 67 -11.04 13.09 1.70
C LEU A 67 -12.05 12.65 0.65
N GLU A 68 -12.84 11.62 0.94
CA GLU A 68 -13.85 11.11 0.00
C GLU A 68 -14.92 12.17 -0.33
N GLU A 69 -15.42 12.90 0.67
CA GLU A 69 -16.40 13.97 0.47
C GLU A 69 -15.80 15.14 -0.32
N PHE A 70 -14.52 15.45 -0.11
CA PHE A 70 -13.80 16.45 -0.90
C PHE A 70 -13.57 15.98 -2.35
N MET A 71 -13.30 14.71 -2.58
CA MET A 71 -13.19 14.16 -3.94
C MET A 71 -14.54 14.20 -4.67
N CYS A 72 -15.62 13.88 -3.97
CA CYS A 72 -16.95 13.77 -4.56
C CYS A 72 -17.69 15.10 -4.66
N GLN A 73 -17.30 16.12 -3.88
CA GLN A 73 -18.05 17.38 -3.73
C GLN A 73 -19.52 17.14 -3.34
N GLY A 74 -19.76 16.12 -2.49
CA GLY A 74 -21.06 15.66 -2.07
C GLY A 74 -20.97 14.32 -1.35
N ASP A 75 -22.12 13.68 -1.08
CA ASP A 75 -22.17 12.39 -0.38
C ASP A 75 -21.39 11.30 -1.14
N PRO A 76 -20.30 10.75 -0.57
CA PRO A 76 -19.47 9.77 -1.27
C PRO A 76 -20.20 8.47 -1.57
N GLY A 77 -21.12 8.04 -0.70
CA GLY A 77 -21.88 6.80 -0.88
C GLY A 77 -22.75 6.85 -2.12
N LEU A 78 -23.48 7.95 -2.30
CA LEU A 78 -24.34 8.17 -3.46
C LEU A 78 -23.52 8.39 -4.74
N ILE A 79 -22.43 9.15 -4.67
CA ILE A 79 -21.66 9.52 -5.87
C ILE A 79 -20.86 8.33 -6.39
N PHE A 80 -20.14 7.61 -5.52
CA PHE A 80 -19.42 6.40 -5.95
C PHE A 80 -20.37 5.31 -6.45
N GLN A 81 -21.56 5.14 -5.85
CA GLN A 81 -22.55 4.19 -6.36
C GLN A 81 -23.04 4.58 -7.76
N LYS A 82 -23.35 5.87 -7.99
CA LYS A 82 -23.77 6.37 -9.30
C LYS A 82 -22.69 6.17 -10.36
N LEU A 83 -21.42 6.44 -10.04
CA LEU A 83 -20.29 6.21 -10.94
C LEU A 83 -20.13 4.73 -11.29
N GLY A 84 -20.13 3.86 -10.28
CA GLY A 84 -19.99 2.42 -10.49
C GLY A 84 -21.13 1.80 -11.30
N HIS A 85 -22.34 2.35 -11.24
CA HIS A 85 -23.47 1.93 -12.09
C HIS A 85 -23.45 2.54 -13.50
N ALA A 86 -22.88 3.74 -13.65
CA ALA A 86 -22.77 4.41 -14.94
C ALA A 86 -21.68 3.78 -15.81
N GLU A 87 -20.65 3.20 -15.18
CA GLU A 87 -19.62 2.46 -15.88
C GLU A 87 -20.03 1.01 -16.11
N GLU A 88 -19.71 0.48 -17.29
CA GLU A 88 -19.95 -0.92 -17.59
C GLU A 88 -18.95 -1.83 -16.85
N PRO A 89 -19.37 -3.07 -16.47
CA PRO A 89 -18.49 -4.01 -15.79
C PRO A 89 -17.22 -4.29 -16.60
N SER A 90 -16.09 -4.38 -15.90
CA SER A 90 -14.80 -4.77 -16.49
C SER A 90 -14.89 -6.14 -17.17
N GLN A 91 -14.29 -6.28 -18.34
CA GLN A 91 -14.13 -7.59 -18.99
C GLN A 91 -13.07 -8.46 -18.32
N LEU A 92 -12.18 -7.85 -17.53
CA LEU A 92 -11.25 -8.57 -16.66
C LEU A 92 -11.83 -8.71 -15.27
N CYS A 93 -11.78 -9.92 -14.72
CA CYS A 93 -12.16 -10.16 -13.33
C CYS A 93 -11.18 -9.49 -12.36
N GLY A 94 -9.89 -9.81 -12.46
CA GLY A 94 -8.85 -9.22 -11.60
C GLY A 94 -9.07 -9.45 -10.09
N HIS A 95 -9.82 -10.49 -9.71
CA HIS A 95 -10.05 -10.82 -8.30
C HIS A 95 -8.73 -11.22 -7.63
N ASN A 96 -8.28 -10.43 -6.65
CA ASN A 96 -7.05 -10.69 -5.90
C ASN A 96 -7.25 -11.86 -4.93
N PHE A 97 -6.44 -12.90 -5.10
CA PHE A 97 -6.51 -14.08 -4.24
C PHE A 97 -5.91 -13.83 -2.87
N LYS A 98 -6.65 -14.23 -1.84
CA LYS A 98 -6.16 -14.28 -0.46
C LYS A 98 -5.37 -15.57 -0.22
N ASN A 99 -4.47 -15.53 0.76
CA ASN A 99 -3.77 -16.74 1.18
C ASN A 99 -4.80 -17.77 1.70
N GLY A 100 -4.69 -19.01 1.24
CA GLY A 100 -5.65 -20.08 1.54
C GLY A 100 -6.86 -20.15 0.61
N GLU A 101 -7.05 -19.18 -0.30
CA GLU A 101 -8.19 -19.17 -1.22
C GLU A 101 -8.03 -20.21 -2.34
N PRO A 102 -9.09 -20.97 -2.72
CA PRO A 102 -8.99 -21.94 -3.81
C PRO A 102 -8.89 -21.27 -5.17
N THR A 103 -7.99 -21.78 -6.01
CA THR A 103 -7.81 -21.38 -7.41
C THR A 103 -8.04 -22.55 -8.35
N TYR A 104 -8.53 -22.25 -9.55
CA TYR A 104 -8.90 -23.27 -10.55
C TYR A 104 -8.14 -23.03 -11.85
N SER A 105 -7.31 -23.99 -12.26
CA SER A 105 -6.55 -23.93 -13.52
C SER A 105 -7.03 -25.02 -14.49
N CYS A 106 -7.49 -24.64 -15.68
CA CYS A 106 -7.97 -25.58 -16.70
C CYS A 106 -6.80 -26.14 -17.51
N ARG A 107 -6.60 -27.47 -17.51
CA ARG A 107 -5.52 -28.13 -18.25
C ARG A 107 -5.73 -28.13 -19.76
N ASP A 108 -6.99 -28.05 -20.19
CA ASP A 108 -7.33 -28.09 -21.60
C ASP A 108 -7.19 -26.69 -22.24
N CYS A 109 -7.60 -25.65 -21.51
CA CYS A 109 -7.68 -24.28 -22.04
C CYS A 109 -6.50 -23.37 -21.67
N ALA A 110 -5.86 -23.53 -20.50
CA ALA A 110 -4.78 -22.63 -20.08
C ALA A 110 -3.53 -22.76 -20.95
N TYR A 111 -2.83 -21.66 -21.20
CA TYR A 111 -1.50 -21.70 -21.83
C TYR A 111 -0.46 -22.35 -20.91
N ASP A 112 -0.52 -22.05 -19.61
CA ASP A 112 0.39 -22.63 -18.62
C ASP A 112 -0.30 -22.83 -17.25
N PRO A 113 0.33 -23.56 -16.30
CA PRO A 113 -0.28 -23.88 -15.00
C PRO A 113 -0.47 -22.69 -14.05
N THR A 114 0.04 -21.50 -14.38
CA THR A 114 -0.11 -20.28 -13.59
C THR A 114 -1.41 -19.56 -13.89
N CYS A 115 -2.09 -19.86 -15.01
CA CYS A 115 -3.40 -19.31 -15.35
C CYS A 115 -4.49 -19.89 -14.42
N VAL A 116 -5.20 -19.02 -13.71
CA VAL A 116 -6.11 -19.37 -12.63
C VAL A 116 -7.40 -18.55 -12.63
N LEU A 117 -8.48 -19.21 -12.22
CA LEU A 117 -9.79 -18.60 -12.01
C LEU A 117 -10.17 -18.59 -10.54
N CYS A 118 -10.89 -17.54 -10.12
CA CYS A 118 -11.61 -17.55 -8.85
C CYS A 118 -12.84 -18.46 -8.93
N ILE A 119 -13.36 -18.85 -7.77
CA ILE A 119 -14.50 -19.77 -7.70
C ILE A 119 -15.71 -19.26 -8.49
N THR A 120 -16.00 -17.96 -8.43
CA THR A 120 -17.12 -17.34 -9.13
C THR A 120 -16.96 -17.44 -10.65
N CYS A 121 -15.79 -17.08 -11.18
CA CYS A 121 -15.51 -17.15 -12.61
C CYS A 121 -15.48 -18.59 -13.11
N PHE A 122 -14.88 -19.50 -12.36
CA PHE A 122 -14.86 -20.92 -12.68
C PHE A 122 -16.28 -21.50 -12.78
N GLN A 123 -17.14 -21.23 -11.81
CA GLN A 123 -18.53 -21.70 -11.81
C GLN A 123 -19.35 -21.12 -12.98
N LYS A 124 -18.98 -19.94 -13.48
CA LYS A 124 -19.69 -19.22 -14.55
C LYS A 124 -19.01 -19.33 -15.92
N SER A 125 -17.99 -20.18 -16.09
CA SER A 125 -17.29 -20.40 -17.36
C SER A 125 -17.48 -21.81 -17.89
N ALA A 126 -17.05 -22.05 -19.13
CA ALA A 126 -17.03 -23.38 -19.74
C ALA A 126 -16.07 -24.34 -19.02
N HIS A 127 -15.02 -23.81 -18.39
CA HIS A 127 -13.94 -24.59 -17.78
C HIS A 127 -14.39 -25.54 -16.67
N ARG A 128 -15.55 -25.32 -16.04
CA ARG A 128 -16.13 -26.26 -15.06
C ARG A 128 -16.44 -27.65 -15.63
N ASN A 129 -16.57 -27.74 -16.95
CA ASN A 129 -16.84 -28.97 -17.69
C ASN A 129 -15.57 -29.59 -18.29
N HIS A 130 -14.39 -29.01 -18.07
CA HIS A 130 -13.11 -29.46 -18.62
C HIS A 130 -12.26 -30.15 -17.54
N ARG A 131 -11.08 -30.65 -17.91
CA ARG A 131 -10.10 -31.14 -16.92
C ARG A 131 -9.41 -29.95 -16.27
N TYR A 132 -9.58 -29.80 -14.97
CA TYR A 132 -8.96 -28.73 -14.20
C TYR A 132 -8.19 -29.26 -12.99
N ARG A 133 -7.35 -28.41 -12.42
CA ARG A 133 -6.67 -28.61 -11.15
C ARG A 133 -7.14 -27.53 -10.18
N MET A 134 -7.51 -27.94 -8.98
CA MET A 134 -7.69 -27.04 -7.85
C MET A 134 -6.39 -26.94 -7.08
N SER A 135 -6.01 -25.72 -6.73
CA SER A 135 -4.85 -25.41 -5.89
C SER A 135 -5.24 -24.41 -4.81
N THR A 136 -4.43 -24.30 -3.77
CA THR A 136 -4.59 -23.27 -2.74
C THR A 136 -3.65 -22.11 -3.06
N SER A 137 -4.18 -20.90 -3.13
CA SER A 137 -3.37 -19.69 -3.34
C SER A 137 -2.49 -19.41 -2.14
N GLY A 138 -1.21 -19.10 -2.38
CA GLY A 138 -0.33 -18.52 -1.36
C GLY A 138 -0.55 -17.01 -1.14
N GLY A 139 -1.53 -16.41 -1.84
CA GLY A 139 -1.70 -14.96 -1.95
C GLY A 139 -0.81 -14.34 -3.04
N GLY A 140 -1.16 -13.13 -3.49
CA GLY A 140 -0.33 -12.35 -4.43
C GLY A 140 -0.51 -12.69 -5.92
N GLY A 141 -1.63 -13.32 -6.30
CA GLY A 141 -2.08 -13.46 -7.70
C GLY A 141 -3.52 -12.97 -7.88
N TYR A 142 -4.00 -12.88 -9.11
CA TYR A 142 -5.37 -12.48 -9.43
C TYR A 142 -6.02 -13.39 -10.47
N CYS A 143 -7.34 -13.34 -10.56
CA CYS A 143 -8.10 -14.16 -11.52
C CYS A 143 -7.90 -13.69 -12.97
N ASP A 144 -7.51 -14.61 -13.84
CA ASP A 144 -7.22 -14.38 -15.27
C ASP A 144 -8.47 -14.46 -16.16
N CYS A 145 -9.67 -14.41 -15.59
CA CYS A 145 -10.90 -14.40 -16.38
C CYS A 145 -10.97 -13.10 -17.18
N GLY A 146 -11.14 -13.22 -18.48
CA GLY A 146 -11.17 -12.13 -19.44
C GLY A 146 -9.85 -11.86 -20.14
N ASP A 147 -8.76 -12.46 -19.68
CA ASP A 147 -7.45 -12.29 -20.30
C ASP A 147 -7.29 -13.28 -21.46
N THR A 148 -7.38 -12.77 -22.69
CA THR A 148 -7.25 -13.60 -23.91
C THR A 148 -5.84 -14.18 -24.09
N GLU A 149 -4.85 -13.68 -23.35
CA GLU A 149 -3.48 -14.17 -23.37
C GLU A 149 -3.25 -15.31 -22.36
N ALA A 150 -4.12 -15.47 -21.37
CA ALA A 150 -4.05 -16.56 -20.40
C ALA A 150 -4.68 -17.88 -20.93
N TRP A 151 -5.59 -17.80 -21.91
CA TRP A 151 -6.38 -18.95 -22.36
C TRP A 151 -6.31 -19.17 -23.87
N LYS A 152 -6.07 -20.42 -24.29
CA LYS A 152 -6.16 -20.88 -25.69
C LYS A 152 -7.60 -20.81 -26.24
N SER A 153 -8.58 -20.94 -25.35
CA SER A 153 -10.02 -20.95 -25.65
C SER A 153 -10.83 -20.60 -24.40
N ASP A 154 -12.07 -20.12 -24.60
CA ASP A 154 -13.01 -19.73 -23.55
C ASP A 154 -12.48 -18.72 -22.50
N PRO A 155 -11.80 -17.63 -22.89
CA PRO A 155 -11.18 -16.72 -21.91
C PRO A 155 -12.17 -16.01 -20.98
N TYR A 156 -13.46 -16.00 -21.32
CA TYR A 156 -14.49 -15.23 -20.63
C TYR A 156 -15.48 -16.12 -19.88
N CYS A 157 -15.92 -15.66 -18.71
CA CYS A 157 -17.08 -16.20 -18.02
C CYS A 157 -18.33 -15.38 -18.33
N LEU A 158 -19.51 -15.88 -17.95
CA LEU A 158 -20.79 -15.19 -18.19
C LEU A 158 -20.92 -13.80 -17.53
N LEU A 159 -20.04 -13.48 -16.57
CA LEU A 159 -20.03 -12.17 -15.89
C LEU A 159 -19.07 -11.17 -16.55
N HIS A 160 -18.18 -11.64 -17.42
CA HIS A 160 -17.06 -10.86 -17.96
C HIS A 160 -16.99 -11.01 -19.49
N LEU A 161 -18.12 -11.02 -20.18
CA LEU A 161 -18.16 -11.18 -21.64
C LEU A 161 -17.62 -9.93 -22.36
N PRO A 162 -16.94 -10.09 -23.51
CA PRO A 162 -16.40 -8.98 -24.28
C PRO A 162 -17.51 -8.19 -24.97
N ARG A 163 -17.30 -6.88 -25.16
CA ARG A 163 -18.23 -6.01 -25.88
C ARG A 163 -18.11 -6.23 -27.39
N ARG A 164 -19.23 -6.10 -28.12
CA ARG A 164 -19.27 -6.28 -29.59
C ARG A 164 -18.53 -5.20 -30.39
N GLU A 165 -18.15 -4.09 -29.76
CA GLU A 165 -17.43 -2.97 -30.40
C GLU A 165 -16.45 -2.36 -29.39
N GLU A 166 -15.20 -2.81 -29.40
CA GLU A 166 -14.09 -2.08 -28.78
C GLU A 166 -13.31 -1.40 -29.91
N SER A 167 -13.57 -0.11 -30.12
CA SER A 167 -12.53 0.73 -30.68
C SER A 167 -11.47 0.93 -29.59
N GLU A 168 -10.19 0.73 -29.92
CA GLU A 168 -9.01 0.96 -29.05
C GLU A 168 -8.92 2.41 -28.46
N SER A 169 -9.93 3.24 -28.69
CA SER A 169 -10.03 4.66 -28.34
C SER A 169 -10.77 4.97 -27.02
N ASP A 170 -11.37 4.00 -26.31
CA ASP A 170 -12.12 4.27 -25.07
C ASP A 170 -11.27 4.18 -23.78
N SER A 171 -9.97 4.51 -23.90
CA SER A 171 -9.02 4.56 -22.78
C SER A 171 -9.17 5.82 -21.92
N GLY A 172 -10.04 6.77 -22.30
CA GLY A 172 -10.20 8.07 -21.65
C GLY A 172 -10.75 7.99 -20.22
N ILE A 173 -10.14 8.74 -19.30
CA ILE A 173 -10.67 8.96 -17.95
C ILE A 173 -11.86 9.92 -18.05
N SER A 174 -13.08 9.40 -17.90
CA SER A 174 -14.32 10.20 -17.91
C SER A 174 -14.88 10.30 -16.49
N LEU A 175 -14.71 11.47 -15.87
CA LEU A 175 -15.28 11.80 -14.56
C LEU A 175 -16.20 13.03 -14.68
N PRO A 176 -17.34 13.09 -13.99
CA PRO A 176 -18.29 14.19 -14.13
C PRO A 176 -17.76 15.54 -13.62
N GLY A 177 -17.98 16.59 -14.40
CA GLY A 177 -17.74 17.98 -13.98
C GLY A 177 -16.31 18.22 -13.48
N GLU A 178 -16.20 18.88 -12.32
CA GLU A 178 -14.90 19.16 -11.69
C GLU A 178 -14.30 17.96 -10.93
N MET A 179 -15.02 16.84 -10.82
CA MET A 179 -14.59 15.71 -9.99
C MET A 179 -13.20 15.19 -10.38
N TYR A 180 -12.85 15.24 -11.68
CA TYR A 180 -11.53 14.88 -12.17
C TYR A 180 -10.41 15.60 -11.41
N SER A 181 -10.49 16.93 -11.27
CA SER A 181 -9.41 17.72 -10.67
C SER A 181 -9.32 17.50 -9.16
N TYR A 182 -10.44 17.34 -8.47
CA TYR A 182 -10.47 16.99 -7.04
C TYR A 182 -9.88 15.60 -6.77
N VAL A 183 -10.26 14.60 -7.56
CA VAL A 183 -9.73 13.23 -7.45
C VAL A 183 -8.24 13.20 -7.76
N GLN A 184 -7.82 13.79 -8.88
CA GLN A 184 -6.41 13.81 -9.32
C GLN A 184 -5.52 14.43 -8.24
N ARG A 185 -5.87 15.60 -7.73
CA ARG A 185 -5.04 16.32 -6.76
C ARG A 185 -5.04 15.66 -5.38
N THR A 186 -6.14 15.03 -5.00
CA THR A 186 -6.20 14.19 -3.80
C THR A 186 -5.27 12.99 -3.95
N PHE A 187 -5.27 12.29 -5.09
CA PHE A 187 -4.33 11.20 -5.36
C PHE A 187 -2.88 11.65 -5.36
N MET A 188 -2.55 12.77 -6.01
CA MET A 188 -1.19 13.33 -5.97
C MET A 188 -0.73 13.60 -4.53
N CYS A 189 -1.58 14.24 -3.73
CA CYS A 189 -1.30 14.55 -2.33
C CYS A 189 -1.11 13.27 -1.48
N MET A 190 -2.00 12.28 -1.64
CA MET A 190 -1.94 11.03 -0.88
C MET A 190 -0.76 10.14 -1.30
N LEU A 191 -0.45 10.05 -2.59
CA LEU A 191 0.70 9.29 -3.08
C LEU A 191 2.03 9.95 -2.69
N LYS A 192 2.10 11.29 -2.66
CA LYS A 192 3.24 12.01 -2.09
C LYS A 192 3.40 11.70 -0.60
N PHE A 193 2.31 11.77 0.17
CA PHE A 193 2.30 11.41 1.59
C PHE A 193 2.84 9.99 1.82
N VAL A 194 2.25 9.00 1.14
CA VAL A 194 2.62 7.60 1.32
C VAL A 194 4.06 7.33 0.88
N SER A 195 4.43 7.73 -0.34
CA SER A 195 5.79 7.48 -0.84
C SER A 195 6.85 8.13 0.03
N THR A 196 6.64 9.37 0.46
CA THR A 196 7.62 10.04 1.34
C THR A 196 7.74 9.34 2.69
N LEU A 197 6.65 8.95 3.35
CA LEU A 197 6.74 8.39 4.70
C LEU A 197 7.23 6.95 4.77
N LEU A 198 6.87 6.13 3.77
CA LEU A 198 7.30 4.73 3.74
C LEU A 198 8.77 4.60 3.36
N THR A 199 9.33 5.56 2.62
CA THR A 199 10.76 5.60 2.24
C THR A 199 11.54 6.67 3.01
N TRP A 200 11.03 7.13 4.16
CA TRP A 200 11.70 8.14 4.97
C TRP A 200 12.76 7.51 5.85
N GLU A 201 14.00 8.03 5.80
CA GLU A 201 15.14 7.48 6.55
C GLU A 201 15.49 8.26 7.82
N ASP A 202 15.01 9.51 7.93
CA ASP A 202 15.30 10.36 9.09
C ASP A 202 14.31 10.11 10.23
N ASN A 203 14.82 9.56 11.33
CA ASN A 203 13.99 9.16 12.47
C ASN A 203 13.73 10.28 13.49
N GLU A 204 14.40 11.42 13.33
CA GLU A 204 14.31 12.58 14.24
C GLU A 204 13.45 13.70 13.66
N ASN A 205 13.54 13.93 12.34
CA ASN A 205 12.80 15.00 11.67
C ASN A 205 11.53 14.49 10.99
N MET A 206 10.49 15.31 11.04
CA MET A 206 9.22 15.03 10.37
C MET A 206 9.25 15.55 8.93
N PRO A 207 8.99 14.72 7.92
CA PRO A 207 8.89 15.18 6.54
C PRO A 207 7.58 15.93 6.29
N LEU A 208 7.45 16.55 5.11
CA LEU A 208 6.22 17.15 4.60
C LEU A 208 5.61 18.24 5.51
N GLY A 209 6.37 18.80 6.44
CA GLY A 209 5.85 19.75 7.43
C GLY A 209 4.90 19.12 8.45
N LEU A 210 4.93 17.80 8.63
CA LEU A 210 4.11 17.06 9.61
C LEU A 210 4.58 17.24 11.06
N GLY A 211 5.55 18.13 11.31
CA GLY A 211 5.99 18.47 12.65
C GLY A 211 4.98 19.38 13.34
N SER A 212 4.46 18.95 14.50
CA SER A 212 3.68 19.85 15.35
C SER A 212 4.57 20.96 15.92
N MET A 213 4.15 22.22 15.74
CA MET A 213 4.80 23.39 16.34
C MET A 213 4.34 23.64 17.79
N ALA A 214 3.41 22.83 18.31
CA ALA A 214 2.89 23.03 19.64
C ALA A 214 3.96 22.72 20.70
N ALA A 215 3.99 23.47 21.80
CA ALA A 215 4.98 23.28 22.86
C ALA A 215 4.97 21.86 23.47
N TRP A 216 3.81 21.18 23.48
CA TRP A 216 3.71 19.78 23.91
C TRP A 216 4.41 18.79 22.96
N ALA A 217 4.70 19.19 21.72
CA ALA A 217 5.41 18.38 20.73
C ALA A 217 6.92 18.25 21.02
N GLN A 218 7.50 19.12 21.87
CA GLN A 218 8.93 19.10 22.19
C GLN A 218 9.34 17.98 23.15
N HIS A 219 8.38 17.37 23.86
CA HIS A 219 8.62 16.27 24.80
C HIS A 219 7.94 14.98 24.31
N GLN A 220 7.77 14.83 22.99
CA GLN A 220 7.13 13.64 22.47
C GLN A 220 8.00 12.40 22.70
N PRO A 221 7.37 11.30 23.10
CA PRO A 221 8.06 10.05 23.39
C PRO A 221 8.60 9.41 22.11
N TYR A 222 9.68 8.67 22.26
CA TYR A 222 10.28 7.86 21.21
C TYR A 222 9.83 6.41 21.33
N MET A 223 10.04 5.67 20.24
CA MET A 223 9.83 4.24 20.18
C MET A 223 11.08 3.53 19.68
N CYS A 224 11.43 2.43 20.33
CA CYS A 224 12.46 1.51 19.89
C CYS A 224 11.79 0.45 19.00
N MET A 225 12.15 0.46 17.71
CA MET A 225 11.54 -0.35 16.66
C MET A 225 12.48 -1.47 16.26
N LEU A 226 12.08 -2.72 16.50
CA LEU A 226 12.81 -3.90 16.07
C LEU A 226 12.29 -4.36 14.71
N TYR A 227 13.19 -4.60 13.77
CA TYR A 227 12.87 -5.10 12.43
C TYR A 227 13.14 -6.60 12.30
N ASN A 228 12.38 -7.24 11.42
CA ASN A 228 12.56 -8.65 11.08
C ASN A 228 13.84 -8.85 10.26
N ASP A 229 14.46 -10.01 10.43
CA ASP A 229 15.42 -10.55 9.48
C ASP A 229 15.22 -12.06 9.34
N GLU A 230 15.87 -12.67 8.35
CA GLU A 230 15.83 -14.13 8.13
C GLU A 230 17.08 -14.83 8.70
N VAL A 231 17.85 -14.15 9.55
CA VAL A 231 19.14 -14.63 10.08
C VAL A 231 19.01 -15.13 11.52
N HIS A 232 18.31 -14.38 12.37
CA HIS A 232 18.18 -14.71 13.78
C HIS A 232 17.00 -15.63 14.04
N THR A 233 17.20 -16.62 14.90
CA THR A 233 16.12 -17.52 15.32
C THR A 233 15.18 -16.86 16.31
N TYR A 234 13.92 -17.31 16.34
CA TYR A 234 12.92 -16.87 17.33
C TYR A 234 13.43 -16.94 18.77
N GLU A 235 14.13 -18.02 19.14
CA GLU A 235 14.63 -18.20 20.50
C GLU A 235 15.71 -17.17 20.85
N GLN A 236 16.61 -16.85 19.91
CA GLN A 236 17.61 -15.79 20.10
C GLN A 236 16.95 -14.42 20.29
N VAL A 237 15.95 -14.09 19.47
CA VAL A 237 15.19 -12.83 19.57
C VAL A 237 14.47 -12.74 20.91
N ILE A 238 13.76 -13.79 21.32
CA ILE A 238 13.03 -13.85 22.60
C ILE A 238 13.98 -13.62 23.79
N ASN A 239 15.09 -14.35 23.84
CA ASN A 239 16.07 -14.22 24.93
C ASN A 239 16.70 -12.83 24.97
N THR A 240 16.91 -12.21 23.81
CA THR A 240 17.46 -10.85 23.70
C THR A 240 16.47 -9.81 24.22
N LEU A 241 15.19 -9.92 23.82
CA LEU A 241 14.12 -9.03 24.25
C LEU A 241 13.86 -9.09 25.75
N GLN A 242 13.88 -10.28 26.35
CA GLN A 242 13.70 -10.41 27.81
C GLN A 242 14.76 -9.63 28.60
N ARG A 243 16.02 -9.62 28.11
CA ARG A 243 17.13 -8.90 28.77
C ARG A 243 17.13 -7.40 28.49
N ALA A 244 16.81 -7.00 27.26
CA ALA A 244 16.90 -5.60 26.85
C ALA A 244 15.68 -4.77 27.27
N VAL A 245 14.49 -5.36 27.25
CA VAL A 245 13.22 -4.66 27.48
C VAL A 245 12.69 -4.86 28.90
N ASP A 246 13.26 -5.81 29.66
CA ASP A 246 12.76 -6.27 30.95
C ASP A 246 11.30 -6.77 30.86
N CYS A 247 11.07 -7.71 29.94
CA CYS A 247 9.75 -8.27 29.66
C CYS A 247 9.68 -9.77 29.95
N THR A 248 8.45 -10.26 30.15
CA THR A 248 8.20 -11.69 30.34
C THR A 248 8.47 -12.47 29.06
N LYS A 249 8.76 -13.78 29.16
CA LYS A 249 8.93 -14.66 27.99
C LYS A 249 7.72 -14.64 27.05
N ARG A 250 6.50 -14.50 27.61
CA ARG A 250 5.26 -14.38 26.83
C ARG A 250 5.25 -13.09 26.01
N GLN A 251 5.54 -11.95 26.63
CA GLN A 251 5.61 -10.67 25.90
C GLN A 251 6.71 -10.67 24.84
N ALA A 252 7.88 -11.25 25.13
CA ALA A 252 8.95 -11.41 24.16
C ALA A 252 8.54 -12.28 22.97
N LEU A 253 7.79 -13.36 23.20
CA LEU A 253 7.21 -14.19 22.15
C LEU A 253 6.18 -13.42 21.31
N ASP A 254 5.33 -12.62 21.95
CA ASP A 254 4.34 -11.78 21.26
C ASP A 254 5.06 -10.77 20.34
N TYR A 255 6.12 -10.11 20.83
CA TYR A 255 6.95 -9.22 20.00
C TYR A 255 7.58 -9.95 18.82
N ALA A 256 8.25 -11.08 19.04
CA ALA A 256 8.88 -11.85 17.96
C ALA A 256 7.86 -12.30 16.90
N THR A 257 6.67 -12.70 17.33
CA THR A 257 5.56 -13.09 16.43
C THR A 257 5.07 -11.91 15.59
N ILE A 258 4.96 -10.72 16.19
CA ILE A 258 4.56 -9.49 15.45
C ILE A 258 5.66 -9.09 14.48
N VAL A 259 6.94 -9.13 14.88
CA VAL A 259 8.09 -8.80 14.03
C VAL A 259 8.10 -9.70 12.79
N ASP A 260 7.97 -11.02 12.94
CA ASP A 260 7.91 -11.94 11.80
C ASP A 260 6.71 -11.67 10.89
N ARG A 261 5.52 -11.50 11.48
CA ARG A 261 4.28 -11.31 10.73
C ARG A 261 4.26 -9.99 9.98
N GLU A 262 4.60 -8.90 10.67
CA GLU A 262 4.44 -7.53 10.18
C GLU A 262 5.70 -6.94 9.56
N GLY A 263 6.87 -7.51 9.87
CA GLY A 263 8.19 -7.04 9.46
C GLY A 263 8.88 -6.12 10.47
N ARG A 264 8.14 -5.60 11.47
CA ARG A 264 8.69 -4.81 12.57
C ARG A 264 7.72 -4.71 13.75
N SER A 265 8.22 -4.39 14.94
CA SER A 265 7.39 -4.12 16.13
C SER A 265 8.05 -3.11 17.07
N CYS A 266 7.21 -2.33 17.77
CA CYS A 266 7.64 -1.49 18.87
C CYS A 266 7.93 -2.34 20.09
N VAL A 267 9.17 -2.32 20.58
CA VAL A 267 9.61 -3.11 21.74
C VAL A 267 9.79 -2.26 22.99
N LYS A 268 10.02 -0.95 22.85
CA LYS A 268 10.09 0.01 23.97
C LYS A 268 9.46 1.34 23.55
N TYR A 269 8.82 1.98 24.52
CA TYR A 269 8.28 3.33 24.43
C TYR A 269 8.80 4.14 25.62
N GLY A 270 9.29 5.36 25.39
CA GLY A 270 9.89 6.15 26.47
C GLY A 270 10.60 7.40 25.97
N SER A 271 11.60 7.87 26.73
CA SER A 271 12.49 8.95 26.27
C SER A 271 13.41 8.45 25.15
N HIS A 272 14.11 9.39 24.51
CA HIS A 272 15.12 9.05 23.51
C HIS A 272 16.24 8.19 24.12
N GLU A 273 16.69 8.54 25.32
CA GLU A 273 17.75 7.86 26.06
C GLU A 273 17.33 6.43 26.43
N ASP A 274 16.11 6.25 26.95
CA ASP A 274 15.58 4.93 27.29
C ASP A 274 15.52 4.01 26.07
N CYS A 275 15.02 4.52 24.93
CA CYS A 275 14.91 3.75 23.71
C CYS A 275 16.29 3.44 23.10
N SER A 276 17.23 4.37 23.20
CA SER A 276 18.61 4.20 22.75
C SER A 276 19.35 3.14 23.57
N SER A 277 19.16 3.13 24.89
CA SER A 277 19.73 2.12 25.78
C SER A 277 19.24 0.70 25.43
N VAL A 278 17.94 0.55 25.14
CA VAL A 278 17.37 -0.72 24.66
C VAL A 278 17.96 -1.12 23.32
N LYS A 279 18.05 -0.19 22.35
CA LYS A 279 18.65 -0.42 21.04
C LYS A 279 20.07 -0.98 21.17
N GLU A 280 20.95 -0.27 21.88
CA GLU A 280 22.34 -0.67 22.06
C GLU A 280 22.46 -2.06 22.72
N THR A 281 21.54 -2.37 23.65
CA THR A 281 21.50 -3.67 24.33
C THR A 281 21.08 -4.80 23.41
N ILE A 282 20.12 -4.57 22.51
CA ILE A 282 19.74 -5.54 21.48
C ILE A 282 20.92 -5.77 20.54
N GLU A 283 21.45 -4.71 19.92
CA GLU A 283 22.53 -4.79 18.94
C GLU A 283 23.77 -5.52 19.50
N ARG A 284 24.19 -5.17 20.72
CA ARG A 284 25.34 -5.79 21.42
C ARG A 284 25.11 -7.26 21.73
N ASN A 285 23.88 -7.67 22.04
CA ASN A 285 23.58 -9.06 22.37
C ASN A 285 23.46 -9.93 21.11
N THR A 286 23.12 -9.34 19.98
CA THR A 286 22.91 -10.03 18.70
C THR A 286 24.15 -10.05 17.82
N SER A 287 25.10 -9.14 17.99
CA SER A 287 26.35 -9.11 17.22
C SER A 287 27.35 -10.22 17.56
N ARG A 288 26.98 -11.15 18.47
CA ARG A 288 27.84 -12.28 18.85
C ARG A 288 28.04 -13.20 17.65
N HIS A 289 29.24 -13.79 17.56
CA HIS A 289 29.65 -14.72 16.49
C HIS A 289 29.80 -14.10 15.08
N ASN A 290 30.19 -12.82 14.97
CA ASN A 290 30.41 -12.11 13.71
C ASN A 290 29.17 -12.06 12.78
N SER A 291 27.97 -12.15 13.36
CA SER A 291 26.72 -11.95 12.62
C SER A 291 26.36 -10.45 12.56
N LYS A 292 25.69 -10.04 11.48
CA LYS A 292 25.06 -8.72 11.37
C LYS A 292 24.07 -8.58 12.54
N PRO A 293 24.12 -7.52 13.37
CA PRO A 293 23.20 -7.37 14.49
C PRO A 293 21.75 -7.18 14.00
N LEU A 294 20.78 -7.48 14.87
CA LEU A 294 19.37 -7.16 14.61
C LEU A 294 19.23 -5.66 14.32
N LYS A 295 18.49 -5.32 13.26
CA LYS A 295 18.20 -3.92 12.93
C LYS A 295 17.22 -3.34 13.95
N VAL A 296 17.65 -2.27 14.64
CA VAL A 296 16.83 -1.55 15.61
C VAL A 296 16.97 -0.04 15.40
N GLU A 297 15.84 0.66 15.39
CA GLU A 297 15.79 2.11 15.19
C GLU A 297 15.04 2.80 16.33
N VAL A 298 15.53 3.98 16.74
CA VAL A 298 14.83 4.85 17.67
C VAL A 298 14.11 5.90 16.84
N MET A 299 12.78 5.90 16.89
CA MET A 299 11.94 6.72 16.02
C MET A 299 10.97 7.56 16.84
N ARG A 300 10.64 8.76 16.36
CA ARG A 300 9.57 9.55 16.95
C ARG A 300 8.23 8.83 16.87
N LYS A 301 7.46 8.87 17.96
CA LYS A 301 6.13 8.26 17.99
C LYS A 301 5.21 8.80 16.89
N GLU A 302 5.25 10.11 16.64
CA GLU A 302 4.43 10.76 15.61
C GLU A 302 4.76 10.20 14.22
N LEU A 303 6.05 10.04 13.90
CA LEU A 303 6.51 9.48 12.64
C LEU A 303 5.91 8.09 12.41
N CYS A 304 5.98 7.22 13.40
CA CYS A 304 5.41 5.87 13.30
C CYS A 304 3.88 5.89 13.16
N ALA A 305 3.17 6.80 13.85
CA ALA A 305 1.72 6.95 13.69
C ALA A 305 1.37 7.37 12.26
N HIS A 306 2.15 8.27 11.66
CA HIS A 306 1.98 8.67 10.27
C HIS A 306 2.38 7.57 9.27
N GLN A 307 3.41 6.76 9.56
CA GLN A 307 3.73 5.57 8.76
C GLN A 307 2.61 4.52 8.83
N GLN A 308 2.00 4.31 9.99
CA GLN A 308 0.82 3.45 10.12
C GLN A 308 -0.35 4.00 9.30
N PHE A 309 -0.59 5.31 9.35
CA PHE A 309 -1.60 5.92 8.50
C PHE A 309 -1.30 5.78 7.00
N ALA A 310 -0.04 5.93 6.58
CA ALA A 310 0.36 5.72 5.18
C ALA A 310 0.02 4.32 4.68
N LEU A 311 0.20 3.28 5.51
CA LEU A 311 -0.26 1.92 5.18
C LEU A 311 -1.78 1.85 5.00
N LYS A 312 -2.54 2.54 5.85
CA LYS A 312 -4.00 2.60 5.73
C LYS A 312 -4.45 3.38 4.49
N VAL A 313 -3.70 4.41 4.08
CA VAL A 313 -3.93 5.14 2.83
C VAL A 313 -3.72 4.22 1.61
N LEU A 314 -2.70 3.34 1.60
CA LEU A 314 -2.55 2.34 0.54
C LEU A 314 -3.80 1.46 0.41
N GLY A 315 -4.31 0.93 1.51
CA GLY A 315 -5.56 0.15 1.51
C GLY A 315 -6.79 0.97 1.08
N TRP A 316 -6.88 2.22 1.51
CA TRP A 316 -7.96 3.13 1.10
C TRP A 316 -7.91 3.44 -0.41
N LEU A 317 -6.73 3.65 -0.99
CA LEU A 317 -6.56 3.85 -2.42
C LEU A 317 -7.07 2.64 -3.22
N GLN A 318 -6.82 1.41 -2.74
CA GLN A 318 -7.38 0.20 -3.35
C GLN A 318 -8.91 0.25 -3.33
N VAL A 319 -9.52 0.53 -2.17
CA VAL A 319 -10.98 0.60 -2.01
C VAL A 319 -11.62 1.67 -2.89
N VAL A 320 -10.99 2.84 -3.00
CA VAL A 320 -11.48 3.95 -3.84
C VAL A 320 -11.31 3.66 -5.32
N SER A 321 -10.19 3.04 -5.73
CA SER A 321 -9.96 2.63 -7.12
C SER A 321 -10.98 1.60 -7.62
N ASP A 322 -11.51 0.75 -6.73
CA ASP A 322 -12.52 -0.24 -7.08
C ASP A 322 -13.94 0.35 -7.21
N LYS A 323 -14.15 1.64 -6.92
CA LYS A 323 -15.45 2.29 -7.07
C LYS A 323 -15.85 2.52 -8.53
N ALA A 324 -14.86 2.80 -9.38
CA ALA A 324 -15.06 3.06 -10.81
C ALA A 324 -13.74 2.85 -11.56
N GLY A 325 -13.81 2.28 -12.76
CA GLY A 325 -12.69 2.12 -13.69
C GLY A 325 -12.06 3.45 -14.13
N SER A 326 -12.82 4.55 -14.24
CA SER A 326 -12.24 5.89 -14.47
C SER A 326 -11.37 6.36 -13.31
N ILE A 327 -11.82 6.15 -12.06
CA ILE A 327 -11.04 6.46 -10.85
C ILE A 327 -9.77 5.61 -10.79
N ARG A 328 -9.88 4.30 -11.10
CA ARG A 328 -8.71 3.40 -11.18
C ARG A 328 -7.69 3.88 -12.20
N ARG A 329 -8.12 4.19 -13.42
CA ARG A 329 -7.23 4.70 -14.49
C ARG A 329 -6.57 6.01 -14.10
N LEU A 330 -7.29 6.93 -13.46
CA LEU A 330 -6.72 8.17 -12.94
C LEU A 330 -5.68 7.92 -11.84
N LEU A 331 -5.93 6.97 -10.93
CA LEU A 331 -4.94 6.58 -9.94
C LEU A 331 -3.68 6.01 -10.60
N CYS A 332 -3.84 5.09 -11.57
CA CYS A 332 -2.72 4.52 -12.33
C CYS A 332 -1.90 5.59 -13.04
N GLN A 333 -2.57 6.55 -13.68
CA GLN A 333 -1.92 7.68 -14.34
C GLN A 333 -1.07 8.48 -13.34
N VAL A 334 -1.66 8.97 -12.24
CA VAL A 334 -0.94 9.76 -11.22
C VAL A 334 0.23 8.97 -10.60
N LEU A 335 0.06 7.66 -10.45
CA LEU A 335 1.06 6.78 -9.85
C LEU A 335 2.29 6.59 -10.76
N MET A 336 2.12 6.67 -12.08
CA MET A 336 3.17 6.54 -13.10
C MET A 336 3.68 7.89 -13.65
N GLU A 337 3.04 9.00 -13.35
CA GLU A 337 3.50 10.35 -13.71
C GLU A 337 4.78 10.75 -12.94
N GLN A 338 5.69 11.46 -13.62
CA GLN A 338 6.86 12.05 -12.98
C GLN A 338 6.43 13.11 -11.96
N GLN A 339 6.98 13.04 -10.74
CA GLN A 339 6.58 13.95 -9.66
C GLN A 339 7.00 15.41 -9.92
N ASN A 340 8.13 15.62 -10.61
CA ASN A 340 8.60 16.94 -11.01
C ASN A 340 9.09 16.90 -12.47
N PRO A 341 8.23 17.24 -13.45
CA PRO A 341 8.60 17.24 -14.87
C PRO A 341 9.75 18.19 -15.24
N ARG A 342 10.10 19.15 -14.37
CA ARG A 342 11.21 20.07 -14.59
C ARG A 342 12.56 19.48 -14.19
N ASP A 343 12.56 18.39 -13.44
CA ASP A 343 13.75 17.70 -12.96
C ASP A 343 13.88 16.35 -13.69
N PRO A 344 14.87 16.19 -14.60
CA PRO A 344 15.08 14.94 -15.32
C PRO A 344 15.37 13.72 -14.43
N SER A 345 15.82 13.95 -13.18
CA SER A 345 16.04 12.89 -12.20
C SER A 345 14.78 12.51 -11.42
N SER A 346 13.69 13.27 -11.60
CA SER A 346 12.43 12.99 -10.94
C SER A 346 11.78 11.73 -11.50
N VAL A 347 11.56 10.78 -10.60
CA VAL A 347 10.90 9.52 -10.88
C VAL A 347 9.43 9.56 -10.45
N SER A 348 8.64 8.65 -11.00
CA SER A 348 7.25 8.44 -10.56
C SER A 348 7.16 7.82 -9.16
N VAL A 349 5.98 7.87 -8.55
CA VAL A 349 5.73 7.18 -7.27
C VAL A 349 5.85 5.67 -7.43
N LEU A 350 5.40 5.14 -8.56
CA LEU A 350 5.58 3.73 -8.92
C LEU A 350 7.05 3.32 -8.89
N GLU A 351 7.92 4.09 -9.56
CA GLU A 351 9.37 3.82 -9.57
C GLU A 351 9.97 3.91 -8.16
N LYS A 352 9.54 4.87 -7.34
CA LYS A 352 9.98 4.96 -5.94
C LYS A 352 9.63 3.70 -5.15
N PHE A 353 8.45 3.11 -5.35
CA PHE A 353 8.10 1.86 -4.69
C PHE A 353 8.89 0.66 -5.22
N ILE A 354 9.17 0.60 -6.52
CA ILE A 354 10.01 -0.48 -7.08
C ILE A 354 11.42 -0.42 -6.51
N ARG A 355 12.07 0.75 -6.55
CA ARG A 355 13.43 0.93 -5.98
C ARG A 355 13.44 0.83 -4.45
N ALA A 356 12.32 1.24 -3.85
CA ALA A 356 11.92 1.10 -2.46
C ALA A 356 11.98 -0.33 -1.91
N ASP A 357 11.72 -1.33 -2.76
CA ASP A 357 11.09 -2.60 -2.36
C ASP A 357 11.82 -3.31 -1.23
N THR A 358 13.13 -3.51 -1.38
CA THR A 358 13.98 -4.25 -0.43
C THR A 358 14.16 -3.51 0.90
N THR A 359 14.03 -2.18 0.89
CA THR A 359 14.14 -1.34 2.11
C THR A 359 12.84 -1.28 2.91
N LEU A 360 11.70 -1.57 2.28
CA LEU A 360 10.40 -1.57 2.94
C LEU A 360 10.27 -2.79 3.86
N TRP A 361 9.70 -2.57 5.05
CA TRP A 361 9.31 -3.67 5.93
C TRP A 361 8.15 -4.47 5.31
N LYS A 362 8.04 -5.75 5.71
CA LYS A 362 7.13 -6.74 5.12
C LYS A 362 5.71 -6.23 4.84
N VAL A 363 5.03 -5.61 5.80
CA VAL A 363 3.67 -5.09 5.58
C VAL A 363 3.63 -3.92 4.59
N ALA A 364 4.57 -2.97 4.64
CA ALA A 364 4.64 -1.89 3.66
C ALA A 364 4.84 -2.44 2.25
N ARG A 365 5.77 -3.39 2.09
CA ARG A 365 6.04 -4.05 0.84
C ARG A 365 4.80 -4.73 0.26
N VAL A 366 4.14 -5.56 1.06
CA VAL A 366 2.92 -6.28 0.68
C VAL A 366 1.79 -5.30 0.29
N GLN A 367 1.57 -4.23 1.05
CA GLN A 367 0.52 -3.26 0.76
C GLN A 367 0.81 -2.47 -0.53
N SER A 368 2.06 -2.09 -0.78
CA SER A 368 2.48 -1.44 -2.03
C SER A 368 2.24 -2.36 -3.24
N HIS A 369 2.60 -3.64 -3.13
CA HIS A 369 2.35 -4.62 -4.20
C HIS A 369 0.86 -4.83 -4.45
N GLN A 370 0.06 -4.93 -3.38
CA GLN A 370 -1.38 -5.08 -3.49
C GLN A 370 -2.03 -3.88 -4.20
N LEU A 371 -1.53 -2.66 -3.98
CA LEU A 371 -2.00 -1.48 -4.72
C LEU A 371 -1.71 -1.59 -6.23
N LEU A 372 -0.49 -2.01 -6.59
CA LEU A 372 -0.11 -2.21 -8.00
C LEU A 372 -0.95 -3.32 -8.65
N MET A 373 -1.20 -4.41 -7.92
CA MET A 373 -2.04 -5.50 -8.41
C MET A 373 -3.51 -5.07 -8.60
N SER A 374 -4.10 -4.38 -7.62
CA SER A 374 -5.52 -4.01 -7.66
C SER A 374 -5.81 -2.88 -8.64
N CYS A 375 -4.81 -2.07 -8.99
CA CYS A 375 -4.98 -0.91 -9.86
C CYS A 375 -4.29 -1.13 -11.21
N VAL A 376 -2.96 -1.17 -11.22
CA VAL A 376 -2.13 -1.10 -12.42
C VAL A 376 -2.26 -2.36 -13.27
N LEU A 377 -2.16 -3.55 -12.65
CA LEU A 377 -2.25 -4.82 -13.37
C LEU A 377 -3.67 -5.18 -13.79
N LYS A 378 -4.68 -4.60 -13.14
CA LYS A 378 -6.11 -4.80 -13.44
C LYS A 378 -6.59 -3.98 -14.64
N ASP A 379 -5.80 -3.02 -15.12
CA ASP A 379 -6.11 -2.17 -16.27
C ASP A 379 -5.11 -2.43 -17.42
N PRO A 380 -5.55 -2.93 -18.59
CA PRO A 380 -4.63 -3.32 -19.68
C PRO A 380 -3.72 -2.18 -20.17
N HIS A 381 -4.26 -0.96 -20.28
CA HIS A 381 -3.48 0.20 -20.73
C HIS A 381 -2.40 0.57 -19.71
N SER A 382 -2.78 0.60 -18.43
CA SER A 382 -1.85 0.87 -17.33
C SER A 382 -0.81 -0.23 -17.18
N LYS A 383 -1.20 -1.52 -17.33
CA LYS A 383 -0.29 -2.67 -17.32
C LYS A 383 0.77 -2.57 -18.41
N LYS A 384 0.39 -2.08 -19.60
CA LYS A 384 1.32 -1.80 -20.70
C LYS A 384 2.30 -0.67 -20.40
N GLN A 385 1.86 0.42 -19.78
CA GLN A 385 2.78 1.49 -19.35
C GLN A 385 3.72 1.00 -18.25
N PHE A 386 3.19 0.24 -17.30
CA PHE A 386 3.94 -0.36 -16.22
C PHE A 386 5.01 -1.33 -16.70
N SER A 387 4.76 -2.15 -17.73
CA SER A 387 5.77 -3.08 -18.24
C SER A 387 7.04 -2.39 -18.71
N VAL A 388 6.90 -1.20 -19.31
CA VAL A 388 8.03 -0.37 -19.76
C VAL A 388 8.83 0.15 -18.56
N ILE A 389 8.16 0.67 -17.53
CA ILE A 389 8.81 1.17 -16.31
C ILE A 389 9.48 0.03 -15.54
N PHE A 390 8.76 -1.07 -15.34
CA PHE A 390 9.26 -2.27 -14.67
C PHE A 390 10.51 -2.83 -15.36
N THR A 391 10.50 -2.89 -16.70
CA THR A 391 11.66 -3.36 -17.47
C THR A 391 12.87 -2.43 -17.34
N LYS A 392 12.65 -1.10 -17.28
CA LYS A 392 13.73 -0.13 -17.04
C LYS A 392 14.38 -0.31 -15.67
N CYS A 393 13.59 -0.62 -14.65
CA CYS A 393 14.09 -0.85 -13.28
C CYS A 393 14.60 -2.28 -13.05
N TYR A 394 14.47 -3.19 -14.02
CA TYR A 394 14.61 -4.63 -13.79
C TYR A 394 16.00 -5.04 -13.29
N LEU A 395 17.05 -4.44 -13.85
CA LEU A 395 18.44 -4.77 -13.49
C LEU A 395 18.71 -4.45 -12.02
N GLU A 396 18.48 -3.19 -11.63
CA GLU A 396 18.65 -2.70 -10.25
C GLU A 396 17.80 -3.54 -9.27
N MET A 397 16.53 -3.73 -9.60
CA MET A 397 15.60 -4.54 -8.80
C MET A 397 16.07 -6.00 -8.63
N TYR A 398 16.69 -6.60 -9.65
CA TYR A 398 17.19 -7.97 -9.58
C TYR A 398 18.51 -8.07 -8.79
N GLU A 399 19.38 -7.06 -8.90
CA GLU A 399 20.58 -6.93 -8.07
C GLU A 399 20.21 -6.78 -6.58
N ASP A 400 19.25 -5.91 -6.28
CA ASP A 400 18.70 -5.73 -4.94
C ASP A 400 18.08 -7.02 -4.41
N PHE A 401 17.34 -7.76 -5.25
CA PHE A 401 16.75 -9.05 -4.88
C PHE A 401 17.80 -10.11 -4.50
N ILE A 402 18.97 -10.10 -5.14
CA ILE A 402 20.07 -11.02 -4.80
C ILE A 402 20.65 -10.69 -3.42
N GLN A 403 20.66 -9.41 -3.06
CA GLN A 403 21.19 -8.91 -1.78
C GLN A 403 20.14 -8.88 -0.65
N ASP A 404 18.85 -9.02 -0.98
CA ASP A 404 17.74 -8.94 -0.03
C ASP A 404 17.80 -10.09 0.99
N ASP A 405 17.75 -9.71 2.26
CA ASP A 405 17.72 -10.63 3.40
C ASP A 405 16.30 -11.03 3.81
N HIS A 406 15.26 -10.57 3.10
CA HIS A 406 13.87 -10.96 3.33
C HIS A 406 13.45 -12.21 2.55
N SER A 407 12.34 -12.84 2.99
CA SER A 407 11.72 -13.92 2.23
C SER A 407 11.40 -13.51 0.78
N ARG A 408 11.97 -14.25 -0.18
CA ARG A 408 11.83 -14.07 -1.64
C ARG A 408 10.37 -13.99 -2.12
N ASN A 409 9.43 -14.50 -1.34
CA ASN A 409 8.01 -14.46 -1.64
C ASN A 409 7.41 -13.04 -1.58
N PHE A 410 8.13 -12.05 -1.07
CA PHE A 410 7.65 -10.68 -0.97
C PHE A 410 8.35 -9.71 -1.92
N SER A 411 9.13 -10.18 -2.90
CA SER A 411 9.83 -9.28 -3.83
C SER A 411 8.93 -8.79 -4.98
N VAL A 412 9.11 -7.53 -5.37
CA VAL A 412 8.46 -6.94 -6.56
C VAL A 412 8.81 -7.68 -7.87
N THR A 413 9.94 -8.41 -7.89
CA THR A 413 10.34 -9.30 -9.00
C THR A 413 9.29 -10.37 -9.33
N ARG A 414 8.35 -10.68 -8.43
CA ARG A 414 7.25 -11.62 -8.72
C ARG A 414 6.35 -11.15 -9.85
N PHE A 415 6.32 -9.85 -10.15
CA PHE A 415 5.60 -9.33 -11.31
C PHE A 415 6.25 -9.71 -12.65
N SER A 416 7.47 -10.27 -12.68
CA SER A 416 8.10 -10.77 -13.91
C SER A 416 7.21 -11.72 -14.69
N LEU A 417 6.48 -12.61 -14.01
CA LEU A 417 5.54 -13.53 -14.68
C LEU A 417 4.38 -12.78 -15.34
N GLN A 418 3.88 -11.73 -14.67
CA GLN A 418 2.77 -10.91 -15.16
C GLN A 418 3.17 -10.00 -16.32
N ILE A 419 4.47 -9.68 -16.43
CA ILE A 419 5.01 -8.82 -17.47
C ILE A 419 5.59 -9.64 -18.62
N TYR A 420 6.59 -10.48 -18.36
CA TYR A 420 7.29 -11.26 -19.38
C TYR A 420 6.58 -12.56 -19.77
N GLY A 421 5.56 -12.98 -19.02
CA GLY A 421 4.66 -14.06 -19.40
C GLY A 421 3.53 -13.61 -20.33
N THR A 422 3.35 -12.31 -20.56
CA THR A 422 2.26 -11.73 -21.38
C THR A 422 2.78 -11.43 -22.80
N PRO A 423 2.45 -12.24 -23.83
CA PRO A 423 3.00 -12.10 -25.18
C PRO A 423 2.89 -10.70 -25.81
N SER A 424 1.81 -9.96 -25.55
CA SER A 424 1.66 -8.60 -26.11
C SER A 424 2.65 -7.60 -25.53
N LEU A 425 3.10 -7.80 -24.28
CA LEU A 425 4.02 -6.90 -23.60
C LEU A 425 5.48 -7.15 -24.00
N VAL A 426 5.85 -8.40 -24.27
CA VAL A 426 7.22 -8.79 -24.67
C VAL A 426 7.57 -8.35 -26.10
N ARG A 427 6.56 -8.07 -26.92
CA ARG A 427 6.74 -7.62 -28.32
C ARG A 427 6.85 -6.09 -28.46
N LEU A 428 6.73 -5.35 -27.36
CA LEU A 428 6.92 -3.88 -27.32
C LEU A 428 8.42 -3.55 -27.40
#